data_AF-A0A7L8AIX7-F1
#
_entry.id   AF-A0A7L8AIX7-F1
#
_cell.length_a   1.000
_cell.length_b   1.000
_cell.length_c   1.000
_cell.angle_alpha   90.00
_cell.angle_beta   90.00
_cell.angle_gamma   90.00
#
_symmetry.space_group_name_H-M   'P 1'
#
loop_
_entity.id
_entity.type
_entity.pdbx_description
1 polymer ?
#
loop_
_entity_poly.entity_id
_entity_poly.type
_entity_poly.pdbx_seq_one_letter_code
_entity_poly.pdbx_strand_id
1 'polypeptide(L)'
;MSLSKYIIRITFTVIFISSCNSKQKGSINAIYLDSAKSIDNRIKDLMSRMTLEEKVYQMCQYVGLEHMKIAEAKISKKDLDKNDALGFYHYDG
;
A
#
# COMPACT_ATOMS: atom_id res chain seq x y z
N MET A 1 -9.80 18.66 49.45
CA MET A 1 -10.48 18.81 48.14
C MET A 1 -9.52 18.80 46.94
N SER A 2 -8.22 19.08 47.10
CA SER A 2 -7.22 18.97 46.02
C SER A 2 -6.71 17.53 45.80
N LEU A 3 -6.55 16.75 46.88
CA LEU A 3 -6.00 15.39 46.81
C LEU A 3 -6.91 14.41 46.05
N SER A 4 -8.22 14.42 46.31
CA SER A 4 -9.15 13.53 45.58
C SER A 4 -9.27 13.90 44.09
N LYS A 5 -9.13 15.18 43.74
CA LYS A 5 -9.10 15.62 42.34
C LYS A 5 -7.85 15.13 41.62
N TYR A 6 -6.70 15.07 42.31
CA TYR A 6 -5.46 14.55 41.74
C TYR A 6 -5.53 13.03 41.56
N ILE A 7 -6.11 12.31 42.53
CA ILE A 7 -6.36 10.88 42.43
C ILE A 7 -7.28 10.58 41.25
N ILE A 8 -8.42 11.28 41.11
CA ILE A 8 -9.35 11.11 39.99
C ILE A 8 -8.67 11.39 38.62
N ARG A 9 -7.80 12.39 38.54
CA ARG A 9 -7.02 12.71 37.32
C ARG A 9 -6.01 11.62 36.97
N ILE A 10 -5.31 11.06 37.97
CA ILE A 10 -4.38 9.95 37.76
C ILE A 10 -5.13 8.71 37.26
N THR A 11 -6.26 8.37 37.89
CA THR A 11 -7.06 7.19 37.50
C THR A 11 -7.58 7.33 36.06
N PHE A 12 -8.05 8.51 35.66
CA PHE A 12 -8.48 8.77 34.28
C PHE A 12 -7.36 8.63 33.24
N THR A 13 -6.14 9.07 33.60
CA THR A 13 -4.97 9.00 32.71
C THR A 13 -4.54 7.55 32.48
N VAL A 14 -4.55 6.71 33.53
CA VAL A 14 -4.18 5.29 33.44
C VAL A 14 -5.15 4.48 32.56
N ILE A 15 -6.45 4.81 32.62
CA ILE A 15 -7.48 4.17 31.79
C ILE A 15 -7.27 4.49 30.29
N PHE A 16 -6.82 5.72 29.96
CA PHE A 16 -6.59 6.14 28.58
C PHE A 16 -5.38 5.44 27.92
N ILE A 17 -4.37 5.06 28.71
CA ILE A 17 -3.14 4.42 28.22
C ILE A 17 -3.37 2.90 27.94
N SER A 18 -4.43 2.30 28.48
CA SER A 18 -4.71 0.86 28.33
C SER A 18 -5.36 0.45 27.00
N SER A 19 -5.61 1.39 26.07
CA SER A 19 -6.35 1.13 24.82
C SER A 19 -5.48 0.78 23.60
N CYS A 20 -4.18 0.51 23.77
CA CYS A 20 -3.36 -0.01 22.68
C CYS A 20 -3.12 -1.52 22.84
N ASN A 21 -4.08 -2.32 22.39
CA ASN A 21 -3.85 -3.72 22.03
C ASN A 21 -4.51 -4.02 20.68
N SER A 22 -3.98 -3.44 19.60
CA SER A 22 -4.24 -3.96 18.26
C SER A 22 -3.42 -5.24 18.07
N LYS A 23 -3.80 -6.32 18.76
CA LYS A 23 -3.42 -7.66 18.33
C LYS A 23 -4.18 -7.92 17.03
N GLN A 24 -3.51 -7.69 15.91
CA GLN A 24 -4.04 -7.95 14.57
C GLN A 24 -4.25 -9.45 14.43
N LYS A 25 -5.43 -9.91 14.86
CA LYS A 25 -5.87 -11.29 14.74
C LYS A 25 -6.47 -11.47 13.35
N GLY A 26 -5.63 -11.88 12.40
CA GLY A 26 -6.09 -12.18 11.05
C GLY A 26 -5.05 -12.94 10.24
N SER A 27 -5.22 -14.26 10.16
CA SER A 27 -4.51 -15.19 9.27
C SER A 27 -3.01 -15.37 9.52
N ILE A 28 -2.62 -16.56 9.98
CA ILE A 28 -1.28 -17.20 9.85
C ILE A 28 -0.17 -16.22 9.44
N ASN A 29 0.51 -15.61 10.43
CA ASN A 29 1.69 -14.72 10.31
C ASN A 29 2.03 -14.37 8.85
N ALA A 30 1.29 -13.43 8.26
CA ALA A 30 1.54 -12.92 6.92
C ALA A 30 2.84 -12.11 6.95
N ILE A 31 3.97 -12.77 6.72
CA ILE A 31 5.32 -12.20 6.78
C ILE A 31 5.43 -10.99 5.85
N TYR A 32 4.75 -10.99 4.71
CA TYR A 32 4.78 -9.86 3.77
C TYR A 32 4.29 -8.52 4.35
N LEU A 33 3.41 -8.56 5.37
CA LEU A 33 2.91 -7.37 6.08
C LEU A 33 3.83 -6.91 7.21
N ASP A 34 4.80 -7.72 7.63
CA ASP A 34 5.72 -7.40 8.72
C ASP A 34 6.87 -6.53 8.20
N SER A 35 6.85 -5.23 8.52
CA SER A 35 7.89 -4.28 8.12
C SER A 35 9.24 -4.53 8.79
N ALA A 36 9.30 -5.32 9.87
CA ALA A 36 10.55 -5.68 10.54
C ALA A 36 11.32 -6.80 9.82
N LYS A 37 10.72 -7.47 8.82
CA LYS A 37 11.36 -8.54 8.04
C LYS A 37 12.06 -7.99 6.81
N SER A 38 13.08 -8.72 6.34
CA SER A 38 13.78 -8.36 5.11
C SER A 38 12.83 -8.36 3.91
N ILE A 39 13.13 -7.50 2.94
CA ILE A 39 12.36 -7.35 1.71
C ILE A 39 12.21 -8.71 1.01
N ASP A 40 13.30 -9.46 0.86
CA ASP A 40 13.27 -10.78 0.20
C ASP A 40 12.31 -11.76 0.87
N ASN A 41 12.31 -11.80 2.21
CA ASN A 41 11.42 -12.69 2.95
C ASN A 41 9.94 -12.27 2.79
N ARG A 42 9.69 -10.97 2.74
CA ARG A 42 8.35 -10.41 2.52
C ARG A 42 7.85 -10.71 1.11
N ILE A 43 8.70 -10.52 0.10
CA ILE A 43 8.38 -10.82 -1.30
C ILE A 43 8.14 -12.33 -1.48
N LYS A 44 9.00 -13.18 -0.91
CA LYS A 44 8.86 -14.64 -1.01
C LYS A 44 7.56 -15.13 -0.40
N ASP A 45 7.19 -14.62 0.78
CA ASP A 45 5.91 -14.95 1.42
C ASP A 45 4.72 -14.45 0.58
N LEU A 46 4.76 -13.20 0.10
CA LEU A 46 3.70 -12.65 -0.77
C LEU A 46 3.51 -13.49 -2.04
N MET A 47 4.58 -13.72 -2.79
CA MET A 47 4.54 -14.47 -4.05
C MET A 47 4.10 -15.92 -3.86
N SER A 48 4.38 -16.53 -2.71
CA SER A 48 3.92 -17.89 -2.40
C SER A 48 2.41 -17.99 -2.17
N ARG A 49 1.75 -16.89 -1.79
CA ARG A 49 0.31 -16.83 -1.49
C ARG A 49 -0.55 -16.45 -2.70
N MET A 50 0.06 -15.93 -3.76
CA MET A 50 -0.63 -15.47 -4.96
C MET A 50 -0.78 -16.58 -6.01
N THR A 51 -1.94 -16.60 -6.64
CA THR A 51 -2.21 -17.32 -7.89
C THR A 51 -1.39 -16.75 -9.05
N LEU A 52 -1.35 -17.47 -10.17
CA LEU A 52 -0.70 -16.97 -11.39
C LEU A 52 -1.37 -15.70 -11.90
N GLU A 53 -2.71 -15.65 -11.89
CA GLU A 53 -3.48 -14.49 -12.33
C GLU A 53 -3.13 -13.24 -11.51
N GLU A 54 -3.12 -13.35 -10.18
CA GLU A 54 -2.75 -12.23 -9.30
C GLU A 54 -1.31 -11.75 -9.55
N LYS A 55 -0.38 -12.65 -9.86
CA LYS A 55 1.00 -12.29 -10.22
C LYS A 55 1.07 -11.54 -11.54
N VAL A 56 0.29 -11.97 -12.54
CA VAL A 56 0.21 -11.29 -13.84
C VAL A 56 -0.32 -9.86 -13.66
N TYR A 57 -1.33 -9.63 -12.81
CA TYR A 57 -1.84 -8.28 -12.54
C TYR A 57 -0.81 -7.34 -11.91
N GLN A 58 0.15 -7.84 -11.12
CA GLN A 58 1.23 -7.00 -10.57
C GLN A 58 2.23 -6.51 -11.64
N MET A 59 2.26 -7.16 -12.81
CA MET A 59 3.11 -6.75 -13.93
C MET A 59 2.47 -5.62 -14.76
N CYS A 60 1.19 -5.32 -14.54
CA CYS A 60 0.49 -4.23 -15.21
C CYS A 60 0.79 -2.90 -14.52
N GLN A 61 1.36 -1.96 -15.27
CA GLN A 61 1.53 -0.58 -14.81
C GLN A 61 0.35 0.28 -15.28
N TYR A 62 -0.56 0.60 -14.37
CA TYR A 62 -1.63 1.55 -14.66
C TYR A 62 -1.07 2.98 -14.61
N VAL A 63 -1.28 3.75 -15.67
CA VAL A 63 -0.85 5.14 -15.78
C VAL A 63 -2.02 6.06 -15.44
N GLY A 64 -1.82 6.99 -14.52
CA GLY A 64 -2.88 7.93 -14.12
C GLY A 64 -3.20 8.96 -15.22
N LEU A 65 -4.45 9.44 -15.26
CA LEU A 65 -4.94 10.41 -16.27
C LEU A 65 -4.08 11.68 -16.37
N GLU A 66 -3.50 12.14 -15.27
CA GLU A 66 -2.63 13.33 -15.27
C GLU A 66 -1.28 13.05 -15.96
N HIS A 67 -0.75 11.84 -15.86
CA HIS A 67 0.44 11.42 -16.63
C HIS A 67 0.12 11.35 -18.12
N MET A 68 -1.11 10.96 -18.48
CA MET A 68 -1.58 10.92 -19.87
C MET A 68 -1.65 12.32 -20.50
N LYS A 69 -2.20 13.32 -19.78
CA LYS A 69 -2.24 14.71 -20.26
C LYS A 69 -0.85 15.31 -20.48
N ILE A 70 0.10 15.00 -19.58
CA ILE A 70 1.49 15.47 -19.70
C ILE A 70 2.20 14.81 -20.87
N ALA A 71 1.93 13.52 -21.13
CA ALA A 71 2.45 12.81 -22.29
C ALA A 71 1.94 13.42 -23.61
N GLU A 72 0.63 13.67 -23.71
CA GLU A 72 -0.01 14.29 -24.89
C GLU A 72 0.49 15.72 -25.15
N ALA A 73 0.75 16.50 -24.10
CA ALA A 73 1.24 17.87 -24.24
C ALA A 73 2.73 17.95 -24.66
N LYS A 74 3.52 16.89 -24.39
CA LYS A 74 4.97 16.87 -24.65
C LYS A 74 5.38 16.12 -25.91
N ILE A 75 4.53 15.25 -26.46
CA ILE A 75 4.91 14.33 -27.53
C ILE A 75 3.92 14.44 -28.71
N SER A 76 4.45 14.58 -29.93
CA SER A 76 3.68 14.51 -31.17
C SER A 76 3.09 13.11 -31.34
N LYS A 77 1.85 12.99 -31.86
CA LYS A 77 1.16 11.70 -32.10
C LYS A 77 2.04 10.62 -32.75
N LYS A 78 2.97 11.01 -33.62
CA LYS A 78 3.85 10.11 -34.38
C LYS A 78 4.98 9.50 -33.55
N ASP A 79 5.36 10.15 -32.45
CA ASP A 79 6.41 9.71 -31.51
C ASP A 79 5.82 9.00 -30.28
N LEU A 80 4.50 9.11 -30.08
CA LEU A 80 3.72 8.43 -29.04
C LEU A 80 3.64 6.92 -29.29
N ASP A 81 3.46 6.49 -30.55
CA ASP A 81 3.40 5.07 -30.96
C ASP A 81 4.70 4.30 -30.75
N LYS A 82 5.83 4.99 -30.53
CA LYS A 82 7.16 4.37 -30.37
C LYS A 82 7.68 4.42 -28.94
N ASN A 83 6.94 5.00 -28.02
CA ASN A 83 7.41 5.27 -26.67
C ASN A 83 6.73 4.31 -25.67
N ASP A 84 7.42 3.28 -25.21
CA ASP A 84 6.86 2.35 -24.21
C ASP A 84 6.59 2.99 -22.84
N ALA A 85 7.23 4.12 -22.53
CA ALA A 85 7.11 4.80 -21.24
C ALA A 85 5.92 5.78 -21.19
N LEU A 86 5.49 6.29 -22.34
CA LEU A 86 4.45 7.33 -22.47
C LEU A 86 3.36 6.98 -23.51
N GLY A 87 3.53 5.88 -24.23
CA GLY A 87 2.67 5.38 -25.29
C GLY A 87 1.44 4.67 -24.76
N PHE A 88 0.38 4.70 -25.55
CA PHE A 88 -0.90 4.09 -25.22
C PHE A 88 -0.90 2.61 -25.67
N TYR A 89 -1.51 1.73 -24.88
CA TYR A 89 -1.94 0.43 -25.39
C TYR A 89 -3.16 0.66 -26.29
N HIS A 90 -3.04 0.37 -27.59
CA HIS A 90 -4.21 0.36 -28.48
C HIS A 90 -5.15 -0.79 -28.07
N TYR A 91 -6.42 -0.46 -27.87
CA TYR A 91 -7.48 -1.45 -27.75
C TYR A 91 -8.14 -1.60 -29.11
N ASP A 92 -7.73 -2.63 -29.86
CA ASP A 92 -8.42 -3.05 -31.07
C ASP A 92 -9.59 -3.93 -30.62
N GLY A 93 -10.81 -3.38 -30.73
CA GLY A 93 -12.04 -4.04 -30.33
C GLY A 93 -12.36 -5.30 -31.12
#